data_AF-A0A3C1XBV1-F1
#
_entry.id   AF-A0A3C1XBV1-F1
#
_cell.length_a   1.000
_cell.length_b   1.000
_cell.length_c   1.000
_cell.angle_alpha   90.00
_cell.angle_beta   90.00
_cell.angle_gamma   90.00
#
_symmetry.space_group_name_H-M   'P 1'
#
loop_
_entity.id
_entity.type
_entity.pdbx_description
1 polymer ?
#
loop_
_entity_poly.entity_id
_entity_poly.type
_entity_poly.pdbx_seq_one_letter_code
_entity_poly.pdbx_strand_id
1 'polypeptide(L)'
;KNIDTGMGLERMVCIIQEGKTNFDTDLFLPIIREIERISGKTYDPDGDNMSFKVIADHIRALSFAIGDGALPGNEGRGYVLRRLLRRAVMHGKKLGIEGKFLAQLVPIVGQIMESYYPEVLEKQDFIMQIIDREEEAFGRTIDEGSKLLDELLAKLKEEGKTTLEGQDIFRLYDTYGFPVELTEELAEDAGFKIDHEGFKAAMKKQQDRARAAAVKGGSMGAQNETLQSIKEESEFLYDVEKYDAKLLVAVKDDEKVNTASGEAQLIFDKTPFYAEM
;
A
#
# COMPACT_ATOMS: atom_id res chain seq x y z
N LYS A 1 -25.53 19.31 19.23
CA LYS A 1 -25.63 17.83 19.31
C LYS A 1 -26.02 17.36 17.93
N ASN A 2 -25.26 16.43 17.34
CA ASN A 2 -25.55 15.88 16.02
C ASN A 2 -26.02 14.43 16.18
N ILE A 3 -26.84 13.96 15.24
CA ILE A 3 -27.24 12.55 15.13
C ILE A 3 -26.55 12.01 13.88
N ASP A 4 -25.91 10.85 14.02
CA ASP A 4 -25.22 10.12 12.96
C ASP A 4 -25.85 8.72 12.83
N THR A 5 -26.24 8.33 11.61
CA THR A 5 -26.91 7.07 11.33
C THR A 5 -26.30 6.40 10.11
N GLY A 6 -26.04 5.10 10.20
CA GLY A 6 -25.59 4.28 9.08
C GLY A 6 -26.35 2.95 9.04
N MET A 7 -26.75 2.52 7.85
CA MET A 7 -27.37 1.22 7.61
C MET A 7 -26.64 0.56 6.44
N GLY A 8 -25.99 -0.58 6.70
CA GLY A 8 -25.22 -1.30 5.69
C GLY A 8 -26.13 -1.91 4.62
N LEU A 9 -26.01 -1.41 3.38
CA LEU A 9 -26.84 -1.84 2.26
C LEU A 9 -26.72 -3.34 2.01
N GLU A 10 -25.51 -3.87 1.91
CA GLU A 10 -25.25 -5.29 1.62
C GLU A 10 -25.91 -6.21 2.65
N ARG A 11 -25.93 -5.79 3.92
CA ARG A 11 -26.56 -6.56 4.99
C ARG A 11 -28.08 -6.50 4.91
N MET A 12 -28.65 -5.34 4.59
CA MET A 12 -30.10 -5.23 4.38
C MET A 12 -30.56 -6.05 3.19
N VAL A 13 -29.82 -6.00 2.09
CA VAL A 13 -30.10 -6.81 0.89
C VAL A 13 -30.02 -8.30 1.21
N CYS A 14 -28.99 -8.73 1.96
CA CYS A 14 -28.86 -10.12 2.42
C CYS A 14 -30.10 -10.60 3.19
N ILE A 15 -30.65 -9.77 4.08
CA ILE A 15 -31.87 -10.11 4.84
C ILE A 15 -33.09 -10.18 3.91
N ILE A 16 -33.25 -9.21 3.01
CA ILE A 16 -34.40 -9.13 2.09
C ILE A 16 -34.41 -10.29 1.08
N GLN A 17 -33.23 -10.70 0.61
CA GLN A 17 -33.06 -11.77 -0.37
C GLN A 17 -32.89 -13.15 0.27
N GLU A 18 -33.00 -13.25 1.60
CA GLU A 18 -32.82 -14.50 2.36
C GLU A 18 -31.44 -15.17 2.12
N GLY A 19 -30.42 -14.35 1.84
CA GLY A 19 -29.03 -14.80 1.67
C GLY A 19 -28.42 -15.27 2.98
N LYS A 20 -27.54 -16.29 2.92
CA LYS A 20 -26.81 -16.79 4.10
C LYS A 20 -25.71 -15.82 4.53
N THR A 21 -25.08 -15.18 3.56
CA THR A 21 -24.03 -14.18 3.74
C THR A 21 -24.25 -13.01 2.79
N ASN A 22 -23.60 -11.87 3.05
CA ASN A 22 -23.66 -10.70 2.17
C ASN A 22 -23.28 -11.01 0.70
N PHE A 23 -22.48 -12.06 0.48
CA PHE A 23 -22.03 -12.51 -0.84
C PHE A 23 -23.09 -13.29 -1.62
N ASP A 24 -24.16 -13.73 -0.96
CA ASP A 24 -25.25 -14.51 -1.55
C ASP A 24 -26.39 -13.58 -2.01
N THR A 25 -26.01 -12.44 -2.59
CA THR A 25 -26.93 -11.39 -3.05
C THR A 25 -26.65 -11.00 -4.49
N ASP A 26 -27.60 -10.32 -5.13
CA ASP A 26 -27.45 -9.74 -6.47
C ASP A 26 -26.26 -8.77 -6.59
N LEU A 27 -25.77 -8.20 -5.48
CA LEU A 27 -24.59 -7.34 -5.45
C LEU A 27 -23.24 -8.07 -5.62
N PHE A 28 -23.20 -9.39 -5.41
CA PHE A 28 -21.95 -10.16 -5.45
C PHE A 28 -22.04 -11.42 -6.31
N LEU A 29 -23.20 -12.07 -6.37
CA LEU A 29 -23.38 -13.32 -7.12
C LEU A 29 -22.95 -13.20 -8.58
N PRO A 30 -23.23 -12.11 -9.34
CA PRO A 30 -22.75 -12.01 -10.72
C PRO A 30 -21.22 -12.05 -10.84
N ILE A 31 -20.50 -11.44 -9.89
CA ILE A 31 -19.03 -11.48 -9.84
C ILE A 31 -18.57 -12.91 -9.50
N ILE A 32 -19.21 -13.54 -8.50
CA ILE A 32 -18.90 -14.91 -8.09
C ILE A 32 -19.11 -15.90 -9.23
N ARG A 33 -20.20 -15.77 -10.00
CA ARG A 33 -20.48 -16.62 -11.17
C ARG A 33 -19.40 -16.49 -12.24
N GLU A 34 -18.87 -15.28 -12.45
CA GLU A 34 -17.75 -15.11 -13.38
C GLU A 34 -16.47 -15.74 -12.85
N ILE A 35 -16.20 -15.65 -11.54
CA ILE A 35 -15.06 -16.35 -10.92
C ILE A 35 -15.21 -17.87 -11.07
N GLU A 36 -16.41 -18.44 -10.91
CA GLU A 36 -16.65 -19.87 -11.17
C GLU A 36 -16.34 -20.23 -12.62
N ARG A 37 -16.79 -19.40 -13.58
CA ARG A 37 -16.54 -19.60 -15.01
C ARG A 37 -15.04 -19.60 -15.34
N ILE A 38 -14.29 -18.67 -14.75
CA ILE A 38 -12.84 -18.52 -14.98
C ILE A 38 -12.05 -19.65 -14.31
N SER A 39 -12.39 -19.99 -13.06
CA SER A 39 -11.66 -20.98 -12.27
C SER A 39 -12.04 -22.43 -12.54
N GLY A 40 -13.24 -22.69 -13.08
CA GLY A 40 -13.82 -24.02 -13.17
C GLY A 40 -14.19 -24.63 -11.81
N LYS A 41 -14.14 -23.85 -10.71
CA LYS A 41 -14.56 -24.25 -9.37
C LYS A 41 -16.00 -23.80 -9.12
N THR A 42 -16.69 -24.47 -8.21
CA THR A 42 -18.07 -24.13 -7.82
C THR A 42 -18.08 -23.38 -6.49
N TYR A 43 -18.87 -22.33 -6.42
CA TYR A 43 -19.20 -21.63 -5.18
C TYR A 43 -20.35 -22.37 -4.47
N ASP A 44 -20.08 -22.87 -3.26
CA ASP A 44 -21.06 -23.56 -2.43
C ASP A 44 -21.31 -22.78 -1.13
N PRO A 45 -22.40 -22.02 -0.96
CA PRO A 45 -22.64 -21.18 0.21
C PRO A 45 -22.39 -21.84 1.59
N ASP A 46 -22.45 -23.17 1.68
CA ASP A 46 -22.21 -23.96 2.89
C ASP A 46 -20.76 -24.50 3.05
N GLY A 47 -19.92 -24.33 2.03
CA GLY A 47 -18.53 -24.78 1.97
C GLY A 47 -17.48 -23.67 2.18
N ASP A 48 -16.21 -24.03 1.96
CA ASP A 48 -15.12 -23.06 1.98
C ASP A 48 -15.03 -22.31 0.64
N ASN A 49 -15.54 -21.08 0.63
CA ASN A 49 -15.44 -20.16 -0.50
C ASN A 49 -14.70 -18.87 -0.18
N MET A 50 -13.77 -18.92 0.77
CA MET A 50 -13.03 -17.72 1.16
C MET A 50 -12.42 -17.02 -0.06
N SER A 51 -11.85 -17.79 -1.00
CA SER A 51 -11.27 -17.24 -2.22
C SER A 51 -12.27 -16.50 -3.12
N PHE A 52 -13.46 -17.05 -3.34
CA PHE A 52 -14.49 -16.36 -4.13
C PHE A 52 -14.91 -15.04 -3.48
N LYS A 53 -15.13 -15.07 -2.16
CA LYS A 53 -15.56 -13.90 -1.37
C LYS A 53 -14.50 -12.82 -1.38
N VAL A 54 -13.23 -13.18 -1.17
CA VAL A 54 -12.10 -12.25 -1.17
C VAL A 54 -11.91 -11.59 -2.54
N ILE A 55 -11.96 -12.37 -3.63
CA ILE A 55 -11.84 -11.81 -4.98
C ILE A 55 -13.00 -10.86 -5.27
N ALA A 56 -14.25 -11.27 -4.98
CA ALA A 56 -15.44 -10.48 -5.27
C ALA A 56 -15.50 -9.17 -4.47
N ASP A 57 -15.10 -9.19 -3.20
CA ASP A 57 -15.01 -7.98 -2.37
C ASP A 57 -13.90 -7.04 -2.85
N HIS A 58 -12.70 -7.58 -3.08
CA HIS A 58 -11.53 -6.76 -3.42
C HIS A 58 -11.66 -6.12 -4.80
N ILE A 59 -12.23 -6.81 -5.79
CA ILE A 59 -12.42 -6.19 -7.10
C ILE A 59 -13.41 -5.03 -7.05
N ARG A 60 -14.46 -5.10 -6.21
CA ARG A 60 -15.35 -3.96 -5.99
C ARG A 60 -14.58 -2.78 -5.41
N ALA A 61 -13.84 -3.01 -4.31
CA ALA A 61 -13.05 -1.96 -3.68
C ALA A 61 -12.01 -1.33 -4.63
N LEU A 62 -11.31 -2.16 -5.42
CA LEU A 62 -10.33 -1.70 -6.40
C LEU A 62 -10.97 -0.87 -7.51
N SER A 63 -12.11 -1.33 -8.04
CA SER A 63 -12.81 -0.64 -9.14
C SER A 63 -13.26 0.75 -8.73
N PHE A 64 -13.88 0.88 -7.55
CA PHE A 64 -14.29 2.17 -7.01
C PHE A 64 -13.10 3.08 -6.71
N ALA A 65 -12.10 2.58 -5.98
CA ALA A 65 -10.98 3.41 -5.57
C ALA A 65 -10.14 3.91 -6.77
N ILE A 66 -9.93 3.07 -7.78
CA ILE A 66 -9.23 3.47 -9.01
C ILE A 66 -10.10 4.41 -9.85
N GLY A 67 -11.41 4.15 -9.93
CA GLY A 67 -12.37 5.07 -10.55
C GLY A 67 -12.35 6.47 -9.94
N ASP A 68 -12.14 6.56 -8.62
CA ASP A 68 -11.99 7.82 -7.87
C ASP A 68 -10.57 8.43 -7.94
N GLY A 69 -9.67 7.84 -8.73
CA GLY A 69 -8.33 8.36 -8.99
C GLY A 69 -7.27 7.97 -7.97
N ALA A 70 -7.56 7.03 -7.06
CA ALA A 70 -6.51 6.43 -6.24
C ALA A 70 -5.75 5.36 -7.04
N LEU A 71 -4.42 5.38 -6.94
CA LEU A 71 -3.55 4.45 -7.67
C LEU A 71 -2.80 3.53 -6.71
N PRO A 72 -2.59 2.25 -7.06
CA PRO A 72 -1.70 1.36 -6.33
C PRO A 72 -0.29 1.95 -6.18
N GLY A 73 0.32 1.77 -5.00
CA GLY A 73 1.57 2.44 -4.64
C GLY A 73 2.27 1.81 -3.44
N ASN A 74 3.42 2.35 -3.06
CA ASN A 74 4.23 1.82 -1.94
C ASN A 74 3.77 2.33 -0.56
N GLU A 75 2.98 3.41 -0.51
CA GLU A 75 2.63 4.10 0.73
C GLU A 75 1.16 4.55 0.76
N GLY A 76 0.66 4.84 1.97
CA GLY A 76 -0.68 5.39 2.21
C GLY A 76 -1.80 4.56 1.57
N ARG A 77 -2.76 5.24 0.93
CA ARG A 77 -3.89 4.59 0.24
C ARG A 77 -3.44 3.70 -0.92
N GLY A 78 -2.35 4.06 -1.61
CA GLY A 78 -1.83 3.26 -2.71
C GLY A 78 -1.31 1.90 -2.26
N TYR A 79 -0.70 1.85 -1.08
CA TYR A 79 -0.30 0.58 -0.45
C TYR A 79 -1.50 -0.32 -0.17
N VAL A 80 -2.60 0.25 0.35
CA VAL A 80 -3.83 -0.51 0.62
C VAL A 80 -4.40 -1.10 -0.66
N LEU A 81 -4.51 -0.32 -1.74
CA LEU A 81 -5.01 -0.83 -3.03
C LEU A 81 -4.12 -1.93 -3.60
N ARG A 82 -2.81 -1.72 -3.56
CA ARG A 82 -1.87 -2.76 -3.98
C ARG A 82 -2.07 -4.05 -3.17
N ARG A 83 -2.23 -3.93 -1.85
CA ARG A 83 -2.46 -5.09 -0.97
C ARG A 83 -3.74 -5.85 -1.34
N LEU A 84 -4.85 -5.15 -1.57
CA LEU A 84 -6.12 -5.76 -1.99
C LEU A 84 -5.97 -6.49 -3.34
N LEU A 85 -5.33 -5.85 -4.32
CA LEU A 85 -5.06 -6.44 -5.63
C LEU A 85 -4.26 -7.73 -5.50
N ARG A 86 -3.12 -7.65 -4.79
CA ARG A 86 -2.23 -8.81 -4.59
C ARG A 86 -2.95 -9.97 -3.90
N ARG A 87 -3.75 -9.66 -2.87
CA ARG A 87 -4.54 -10.67 -2.16
C ARG A 87 -5.59 -11.32 -3.07
N ALA A 88 -6.26 -10.54 -3.93
CA ALA A 88 -7.22 -11.07 -4.90
C ALA A 88 -6.54 -12.01 -5.92
N VAL A 89 -5.38 -11.62 -6.47
CA VAL A 89 -4.59 -12.47 -7.39
C VAL A 89 -4.23 -13.80 -6.74
N MET A 90 -3.82 -13.77 -5.47
CA MET A 90 -3.45 -14.98 -4.72
C MET A 90 -4.62 -15.92 -4.49
N HIS A 91 -5.79 -15.40 -4.14
CA HIS A 91 -6.99 -16.24 -4.05
C HIS A 91 -7.41 -16.79 -5.42
N GLY A 92 -7.13 -16.08 -6.52
CA GLY A 92 -7.26 -16.60 -7.87
C GLY A 92 -6.36 -17.82 -8.11
N LYS A 93 -5.07 -17.72 -7.72
CA LYS A 93 -4.12 -18.84 -7.78
C LYS A 93 -4.55 -20.02 -6.90
N LYS A 94 -5.07 -19.77 -5.68
CA LYS A 94 -5.65 -20.82 -4.81
C LYS A 94 -6.83 -21.55 -5.47
N LEU A 95 -7.60 -20.86 -6.30
CA LEU A 95 -8.68 -21.47 -7.11
C LEU A 95 -8.20 -22.18 -8.37
N GLY A 96 -6.90 -22.09 -8.69
CA GLY A 96 -6.30 -22.67 -9.89
C GLY A 96 -6.41 -21.80 -11.14
N ILE A 97 -6.69 -20.50 -10.99
CA ILE A 97 -6.70 -19.56 -12.11
C ILE A 97 -5.26 -19.29 -12.56
N GLU A 98 -5.01 -19.47 -13.84
CA GLU A 98 -3.75 -19.13 -14.49
C GLU A 98 -3.86 -17.84 -15.30
N GLY A 99 -2.80 -17.03 -15.28
CA GLY A 99 -2.76 -15.75 -15.99
C GLY A 99 -3.57 -14.64 -15.31
N LYS A 100 -3.84 -13.58 -16.08
CA LYS A 100 -4.57 -12.39 -15.60
C LYS A 100 -6.08 -12.60 -15.68
N PHE A 101 -6.80 -12.22 -14.63
CA PHE A 101 -8.26 -12.37 -14.61
C PHE A 101 -9.01 -11.21 -13.95
N LEU A 102 -8.36 -10.42 -13.09
CA LEU A 102 -9.08 -9.43 -12.28
C LEU A 102 -9.73 -8.34 -13.12
N ALA A 103 -9.06 -7.88 -14.19
CA ALA A 103 -9.62 -6.87 -15.07
C ALA A 103 -10.93 -7.31 -15.75
N GLN A 104 -11.12 -8.63 -15.97
CA GLN A 104 -12.35 -9.17 -16.59
C GLN A 104 -13.58 -8.99 -15.67
N LEU A 105 -13.37 -8.79 -14.37
CA LEU A 105 -14.44 -8.61 -13.39
C LEU A 105 -14.91 -7.15 -13.28
N VAL A 106 -14.12 -6.18 -13.76
CA VAL A 106 -14.43 -4.73 -13.65
C VAL A 106 -15.74 -4.36 -14.36
N PRO A 107 -16.02 -4.81 -15.60
CA PRO A 107 -17.29 -4.47 -16.26
C PRO A 107 -18.50 -5.01 -15.51
N ILE A 108 -18.37 -6.15 -14.82
CA ILE A 108 -19.46 -6.74 -14.02
C ILE A 108 -19.73 -5.87 -12.79
N VAL A 109 -18.69 -5.41 -12.10
CA VAL A 109 -18.83 -4.46 -11.00
C VAL A 109 -19.54 -3.19 -11.49
N GLY A 110 -19.11 -2.66 -12.64
CA GLY A 110 -19.73 -1.47 -13.23
C GLY A 110 -21.21 -1.68 -13.54
N GLN A 111 -21.59 -2.82 -14.13
CA GLN A 111 -23.00 -3.14 -14.43
C GLN A 111 -23.87 -3.27 -13.17
N ILE A 112 -23.36 -3.89 -12.11
CA ILE A 112 -24.10 -4.02 -10.83
C ILE A 112 -24.39 -2.63 -10.24
N MET A 113 -23.47 -1.68 -10.39
CA MET A 113 -23.52 -0.39 -9.71
C MET A 113 -24.01 0.76 -10.60
N GLU A 114 -24.21 0.53 -11.90
CA GLU A 114 -24.48 1.53 -12.95
C GLU A 114 -25.60 2.52 -12.57
N SER A 115 -26.67 2.03 -11.95
CA SER A 115 -27.84 2.85 -11.62
C SER A 115 -27.54 4.04 -10.72
N TYR A 116 -26.46 3.96 -9.93
CA TYR A 116 -26.08 5.01 -8.98
C TYR A 116 -24.63 5.48 -9.14
N TYR A 117 -23.76 4.63 -9.69
CA TYR A 117 -22.34 4.88 -9.89
C TYR A 117 -21.92 4.55 -11.35
N PRO A 118 -22.45 5.26 -12.35
CA PRO A 118 -22.13 5.02 -13.76
C PRO A 118 -20.65 5.25 -14.08
N GLU A 119 -19.94 6.04 -13.28
CA GLU A 119 -18.53 6.40 -13.46
C GLU A 119 -17.59 5.18 -13.48
N VAL A 120 -17.98 4.07 -12.84
CA VAL A 120 -17.20 2.83 -12.86
C VAL A 120 -17.17 2.25 -14.28
N LEU A 121 -18.31 2.28 -15.00
CA LEU A 121 -18.37 1.88 -16.40
C LEU A 121 -17.72 2.90 -17.33
N GLU A 122 -17.95 4.19 -17.10
CA GLU A 122 -17.34 5.26 -17.90
C GLU A 122 -15.80 5.21 -17.87
N LYS A 123 -15.23 4.80 -16.73
CA LYS A 123 -13.78 4.69 -16.52
C LYS A 123 -13.26 3.25 -16.60
N GLN A 124 -14.06 2.29 -17.08
CA GLN A 124 -13.70 0.87 -17.02
C GLN A 124 -12.35 0.57 -17.69
N ASP A 125 -12.07 1.15 -18.86
CA ASP A 125 -10.84 0.89 -19.61
C ASP A 125 -9.60 1.33 -18.82
N PHE A 126 -9.70 2.48 -18.15
CA PHE A 126 -8.65 2.99 -17.28
C PHE A 126 -8.44 2.08 -16.06
N ILE A 127 -9.54 1.71 -15.39
CA ILE A 127 -9.49 0.82 -14.22
C ILE A 127 -8.87 -0.53 -14.60
N MET A 128 -9.33 -1.13 -15.70
CA MET A 128 -8.83 -2.39 -16.24
C MET A 128 -7.35 -2.30 -16.58
N GLN A 129 -6.89 -1.24 -17.24
CA GLN A 129 -5.46 -1.06 -17.56
C GLN A 129 -4.57 -1.00 -16.32
N ILE A 130 -5.00 -0.30 -15.26
CA ILE A 130 -4.24 -0.22 -14.00
C ILE A 130 -4.18 -1.59 -13.32
N ILE A 131 -5.33 -2.29 -13.23
CA ILE A 131 -5.40 -3.62 -12.61
C ILE A 131 -4.54 -4.61 -13.39
N ASP A 132 -4.65 -4.65 -14.71
CA ASP A 132 -3.88 -5.56 -15.57
C ASP A 132 -2.37 -5.36 -15.41
N ARG A 133 -1.92 -4.10 -15.38
CA ARG A 133 -0.51 -3.78 -15.22
C ARG A 133 0.04 -4.23 -13.86
N GLU A 134 -0.71 -4.00 -12.79
CA GLU A 134 -0.32 -4.40 -11.44
C GLU A 134 -0.38 -5.92 -11.26
N GLU A 135 -1.39 -6.59 -11.83
CA GLU A 135 -1.52 -8.06 -11.82
C GLU A 135 -0.36 -8.71 -12.59
N GLU A 136 0.01 -8.18 -13.76
CA GLU A 136 1.17 -8.66 -14.52
C GLU A 136 2.49 -8.45 -13.78
N ALA A 137 2.67 -7.27 -13.19
CA ALA A 137 3.85 -6.95 -12.40
C ALA A 137 3.99 -7.90 -11.21
N PHE A 138 2.89 -8.20 -10.53
CA PHE A 138 2.88 -9.05 -9.35
C PHE A 138 2.95 -10.54 -9.66
N GLY A 139 2.30 -11.00 -10.73
CA GLY A 139 2.28 -12.42 -11.12
C GLY A 139 3.68 -13.01 -11.29
N ARG A 140 4.63 -12.22 -11.80
CA ARG A 140 6.06 -12.62 -11.90
C ARG A 140 6.72 -12.87 -10.54
N THR A 141 6.35 -12.10 -9.52
CA THR A 141 6.93 -12.19 -8.17
C THR A 141 6.30 -13.30 -7.33
N ILE A 142 5.01 -13.58 -7.53
CA ILE A 142 4.27 -14.60 -6.77
C ILE A 142 4.86 -15.99 -6.98
N ASP A 143 5.06 -16.40 -8.23
CA ASP A 143 5.33 -17.81 -8.53
C ASP A 143 6.67 -18.28 -7.92
N GLU A 144 7.63 -17.37 -7.75
CA GLU A 144 8.89 -17.62 -7.06
C GLU A 144 8.74 -17.56 -5.53
N GLY A 145 8.07 -16.51 -5.02
CA GLY A 145 7.92 -16.31 -3.58
C GLY A 145 7.04 -17.36 -2.89
N SER A 146 5.97 -17.82 -3.55
CA SER A 146 5.10 -18.88 -3.03
C SER A 146 5.82 -20.20 -2.92
N LYS A 147 6.61 -20.61 -3.92
CA LYS A 147 7.41 -21.84 -3.86
C LYS A 147 8.40 -21.80 -2.70
N LEU A 148 9.08 -20.67 -2.52
CA LEU A 148 10.04 -20.50 -1.44
C LEU A 148 9.37 -20.57 -0.06
N LEU A 149 8.18 -19.97 0.08
CA LEU A 149 7.40 -20.07 1.31
C LEU A 149 6.97 -21.51 1.57
N ASP A 150 6.46 -22.22 0.57
CA ASP A 150 6.04 -23.62 0.71
C ASP A 150 7.20 -24.53 1.14
N GLU A 151 8.37 -24.36 0.52
CA GLU A 151 9.61 -25.08 0.91
C GLU A 151 10.03 -24.76 2.35
N LEU A 152 9.95 -23.49 2.75
CA LEU A 152 10.27 -23.05 4.11
C LEU A 152 9.31 -23.66 5.13
N LEU A 153 8.00 -23.60 4.89
CA LEU A 153 6.98 -24.14 5.79
C LEU A 153 7.10 -25.67 5.90
N ALA A 154 7.36 -26.36 4.79
CA ALA A 154 7.62 -27.80 4.80
C ALA A 154 8.82 -28.16 5.68
N LYS A 155 9.94 -27.44 5.52
CA LYS A 155 11.14 -27.63 6.33
C LYS A 155 10.89 -27.35 7.81
N LEU A 156 10.20 -26.25 8.15
CA LEU A 156 9.88 -25.93 9.54
C LEU A 156 9.01 -27.02 10.19
N LYS A 157 8.08 -27.61 9.41
CA LYS A 157 7.25 -28.73 9.86
C LYS A 157 8.07 -29.99 10.12
N GLU A 158 9.04 -30.31 9.26
CA GLU A 158 9.98 -31.42 9.47
C GLU A 158 10.84 -31.21 10.72
N GLU A 159 11.24 -29.97 11.00
CA GLU A 159 11.98 -29.59 12.21
C GLU A 159 11.12 -29.52 13.47
N GLY A 160 9.80 -29.74 13.37
CA GLY A 160 8.86 -29.65 14.49
C GLY A 160 8.64 -28.23 15.02
N LYS A 161 8.96 -27.21 14.22
CA LYS A 161 8.72 -25.80 14.56
C LYS A 161 7.30 -25.40 14.21
N THR A 162 6.71 -24.53 15.03
CA THR A 162 5.34 -24.03 14.87
C THR A 162 5.29 -22.52 14.62
N THR A 163 6.44 -21.88 14.42
CA THR A 163 6.54 -20.42 14.28
C THR A 163 7.35 -20.12 13.02
N LEU A 164 6.85 -19.20 12.21
CA LEU A 164 7.58 -18.58 11.13
C LEU A 164 8.34 -17.37 11.67
N GLU A 165 9.67 -17.47 11.68
CA GLU A 165 10.56 -16.49 12.28
C GLU A 165 10.55 -15.18 11.49
N GLY A 166 10.64 -14.05 12.19
CA GLY A 166 10.56 -12.73 11.56
C GLY A 166 11.69 -12.45 10.57
N GLN A 167 12.83 -13.14 10.70
CA GLN A 167 13.95 -13.04 9.78
C GLN A 167 13.65 -13.72 8.42
N ASP A 168 12.87 -14.80 8.42
CA ASP A 168 12.46 -15.47 7.19
C ASP A 168 11.38 -14.66 6.45
N ILE A 169 10.43 -14.08 7.18
CA ILE A 169 9.45 -13.12 6.65
C ILE A 169 10.17 -11.92 6.03
N PHE A 170 11.16 -11.37 6.73
CA PHE A 170 11.98 -10.29 6.23
C PHE A 170 12.72 -10.66 4.95
N ARG A 171 13.26 -11.88 4.86
CA ARG A 171 13.95 -12.36 3.66
C ARG A 171 12.99 -12.48 2.47
N LEU A 172 11.80 -13.06 2.67
CA LEU A 172 10.75 -13.14 1.65
C LEU A 172 10.37 -11.76 1.12
N TYR A 173 10.20 -10.80 2.01
CA TYR A 173 9.88 -9.42 1.67
C TYR A 173 11.02 -8.68 0.96
N ASP A 174 12.19 -8.61 1.58
CA ASP A 174 13.31 -7.76 1.13
C ASP A 174 14.03 -8.33 -0.10
N THR A 175 14.28 -9.65 -0.10
CA THR A 175 15.06 -10.29 -1.17
C THR A 175 14.20 -10.69 -2.35
N TYR A 176 12.99 -11.20 -2.10
CA TYR A 176 12.13 -11.79 -3.13
C TYR A 176 10.92 -10.93 -3.46
N GLY A 177 10.71 -9.80 -2.77
CA GLY A 177 9.57 -8.91 -3.00
C GLY A 177 8.22 -9.53 -2.64
N PHE A 178 8.22 -10.66 -1.91
CA PHE A 178 7.00 -11.38 -1.56
C PHE A 178 6.28 -10.63 -0.43
N PRO A 179 4.97 -10.34 -0.56
CA PRO A 179 4.28 -9.49 0.40
C PRO A 179 4.25 -10.09 1.80
N VAL A 180 4.46 -9.25 2.82
CA VAL A 180 4.48 -9.67 4.23
C VAL A 180 3.10 -10.21 4.62
N GLU A 181 2.06 -9.46 4.29
CA GLU A 181 0.67 -9.83 4.57
C GLU A 181 0.28 -11.19 3.98
N LEU A 182 0.89 -11.56 2.85
CA LEU A 182 0.63 -12.80 2.16
C LEU A 182 1.40 -13.95 2.79
N THR A 183 2.64 -13.66 3.21
CA THR A 183 3.45 -14.58 4.01
C THR A 183 2.72 -14.96 5.30
N GLU A 184 2.18 -13.97 5.99
CA GLU A 184 1.42 -14.14 7.22
C GLU A 184 0.16 -14.99 6.99
N GLU A 185 -0.69 -14.62 6.03
CA GLU A 185 -1.94 -15.33 5.72
C GLU A 185 -1.69 -16.80 5.34
N LEU A 186 -0.71 -17.08 4.48
CA LEU A 186 -0.39 -18.45 4.05
C LEU A 186 0.24 -19.29 5.17
N ALA A 187 1.08 -18.69 6.00
CA ALA A 187 1.69 -19.39 7.13
C ALA A 187 0.64 -19.71 8.21
N GLU A 188 -0.29 -18.79 8.48
CA GLU A 188 -1.43 -19.02 9.38
C GLU A 188 -2.36 -20.12 8.87
N ASP A 189 -2.69 -20.13 7.57
CA ASP A 189 -3.45 -21.21 6.92
C ASP A 189 -2.76 -22.57 7.09
N ALA A 190 -1.42 -22.59 7.07
CA ALA A 190 -0.61 -23.78 7.31
C ALA A 190 -0.44 -24.15 8.80
N GLY A 191 -1.01 -23.37 9.72
CA GLY A 191 -1.00 -23.60 11.17
C GLY A 191 0.23 -23.05 11.90
N PHE A 192 1.00 -22.16 11.29
CA PHE A 192 2.16 -21.51 11.91
C PHE A 192 1.77 -20.21 12.62
N LYS A 193 2.48 -19.92 13.70
CA LYS A 193 2.46 -18.60 14.37
C LYS A 193 3.43 -17.66 13.67
N ILE A 194 3.13 -16.37 13.68
CA ILE A 194 3.98 -15.34 13.06
C ILE A 194 4.79 -14.61 14.14
N ASP A 195 6.11 -14.53 13.96
CA ASP A 195 6.97 -13.67 14.78
C ASP A 195 7.05 -12.23 14.24
N HIS A 196 6.03 -11.43 14.55
CA HIS A 196 5.99 -10.02 14.14
C HIS A 196 7.08 -9.18 14.82
N GLU A 197 7.51 -9.53 16.04
CA GLU A 197 8.52 -8.76 16.76
C GLU A 197 9.91 -8.96 16.16
N GLY A 198 10.26 -10.20 15.78
CA GLY A 198 11.46 -10.47 15.01
C GLY A 198 11.46 -9.78 13.65
N PHE A 199 10.30 -9.71 12.97
CA PHE A 199 10.19 -9.02 11.68
C PHE A 199 10.43 -7.51 11.85
N LYS A 200 9.80 -6.87 12.84
CA LYS A 200 10.06 -5.46 13.18
C LYS A 200 11.52 -5.21 13.53
N ALA A 201 12.16 -6.13 14.28
CA ALA A 201 13.57 -6.02 14.61
C ALA A 201 14.47 -6.13 13.37
N ALA A 202 14.13 -7.01 12.41
CA ALA A 202 14.84 -7.13 11.14
C ALA A 202 14.69 -5.88 10.27
N MET A 203 13.46 -5.35 10.14
CA MET A 203 13.17 -4.10 9.43
C MET A 203 13.95 -2.92 10.03
N LYS A 204 13.98 -2.80 11.36
CA LYS A 204 14.74 -1.74 12.04
C LYS A 204 16.24 -1.83 11.76
N LYS A 205 16.81 -3.05 11.82
CA LYS A 205 18.23 -3.26 11.47
C LYS A 205 18.55 -2.86 10.03
N GLN A 206 17.64 -3.10 9.08
CA GLN A 206 17.82 -2.65 7.70
C GLN A 206 17.77 -1.13 7.59
N GLN A 207 16.79 -0.49 8.25
CA GLN A 207 16.66 0.97 8.26
C GLN A 207 17.90 1.64 8.87
N ASP A 208 18.42 1.12 9.98
CA ASP A 208 19.62 1.63 10.63
C ASP A 208 20.87 1.48 9.72
N ARG A 209 20.98 0.36 8.99
CA ARG A 209 22.04 0.17 7.97
C ARG A 209 21.93 1.16 6.83
N ALA A 210 20.73 1.40 6.29
CA ALA A 210 20.49 2.36 5.22
C ALA A 210 20.85 3.79 5.66
N ARG A 211 20.48 4.18 6.89
CA ARG A 211 20.85 5.47 7.48
C ARG A 211 22.36 5.61 7.67
N ALA A 212 23.02 4.59 8.20
CA ALA A 212 24.48 4.59 8.36
C ALA A 212 25.23 4.67 7.02
N ALA A 213 24.68 4.09 5.95
CA ALA A 213 25.22 4.20 4.60
C ALA A 213 25.00 5.59 3.99
N ALA A 214 23.84 6.21 4.22
CA ALA A 214 23.53 7.57 3.77
C ALA A 214 24.43 8.64 4.42
N VAL A 215 24.78 8.47 5.71
CA VAL A 215 25.71 9.38 6.42
C VAL A 215 27.12 9.38 5.81
N LYS A 216 27.53 8.31 5.10
CA LYS A 216 28.83 8.25 4.39
C LYS A 216 28.82 8.89 3.00
N GLY A 217 27.65 9.30 2.50
CA GLY A 217 27.47 9.86 1.16
C GLY A 217 26.87 11.26 1.17
N GLY A 218 27.57 12.25 1.75
CA GLY A 218 27.43 13.66 1.41
C GLY A 218 26.08 14.37 1.72
N SER A 219 26.13 15.20 2.77
CA SER A 219 25.59 16.57 2.79
C SER A 219 24.07 16.86 2.94
N MET A 220 23.19 15.93 3.30
CA MET A 220 21.81 16.30 3.68
C MET A 220 21.25 15.39 4.79
N GLY A 221 21.74 15.51 6.02
CA GLY A 221 21.26 14.62 7.08
C GLY A 221 21.68 14.89 8.52
N ALA A 222 22.32 16.02 8.81
CA ALA A 222 22.38 16.54 10.17
C ALA A 222 21.54 17.81 10.19
N GLN A 223 20.46 17.79 10.97
CA GLN A 223 19.77 19.00 11.36
C GLN A 223 20.82 19.94 11.95
N ASN A 224 21.19 21.01 11.23
CA ASN A 224 22.19 21.95 11.67
C ASN A 224 21.64 22.67 12.92
N GLU A 225 22.09 22.24 14.10
CA GLU A 225 21.68 22.79 15.40
C GLU A 225 21.92 24.30 15.47
N THR A 226 22.98 24.78 14.80
CA THR A 226 23.30 26.21 14.72
C THR A 226 22.20 26.98 14.00
N LEU A 227 21.66 26.49 12.88
CA LEU A 227 20.53 27.12 12.20
C LEU A 227 19.24 27.06 13.04
N GLN A 228 18.97 25.95 13.74
CA GLN A 228 17.81 25.84 14.63
C GLN A 228 17.91 26.75 15.87
N SER A 229 19.13 27.10 16.29
CA SER A 229 19.37 28.00 17.42
C SER A 229 19.13 29.48 17.09
N ILE A 230 18.94 29.81 15.82
CA ILE A 230 18.65 31.18 15.36
C ILE A 230 17.18 31.48 15.69
N LYS A 231 16.99 32.49 16.55
CA LYS A 231 15.68 32.97 17.02
C LYS A 231 15.39 34.39 16.57
N GLU A 232 16.32 34.98 15.84
CA GLU A 232 16.23 36.31 15.28
C GLU A 232 15.05 36.34 14.28
N GLU A 233 14.08 37.23 14.50
CA GLU A 233 12.90 37.35 13.65
C GLU A 233 13.29 37.87 12.25
N SER A 234 12.77 37.21 11.22
CA SER A 234 12.95 37.59 9.81
C SER A 234 11.59 37.65 9.13
N GLU A 235 11.30 38.75 8.45
CA GLU A 235 10.05 38.98 7.74
C GLU A 235 10.22 38.75 6.23
N PHE A 236 9.39 37.89 5.65
CA PHE A 236 9.32 37.74 4.19
C PHE A 236 8.45 38.84 3.57
N LEU A 237 8.98 39.54 2.57
CA LEU A 237 8.28 40.62 1.88
C LEU A 237 7.73 40.13 0.54
N TYR A 238 6.42 39.90 0.47
CA TYR A 238 5.75 39.33 -0.71
C TYR A 238 5.68 40.27 -1.92
N ASP A 239 5.62 41.58 -1.68
CA ASP A 239 5.22 42.56 -2.71
C ASP A 239 6.39 43.38 -3.29
N VAL A 240 7.64 43.04 -2.96
CA VAL A 240 8.82 43.80 -3.42
C VAL A 240 9.89 42.89 -3.99
N GLU A 241 10.55 43.33 -5.04
CA GLU A 241 11.67 42.60 -5.66
C GLU A 241 13.04 43.04 -5.12
N LYS A 242 13.10 44.21 -4.45
CA LYS A 242 14.33 44.77 -3.88
C LYS A 242 14.04 45.46 -2.56
N TYR A 243 14.91 45.23 -1.57
CA TYR A 243 14.83 45.87 -0.27
C TYR A 243 16.23 46.03 0.35
N ASP A 244 16.47 47.14 1.05
CA ASP A 244 17.69 47.34 1.84
C ASP A 244 17.46 46.75 3.24
N ALA A 245 17.99 45.55 3.48
CA ALA A 245 17.81 44.79 4.71
C ALA A 245 19.05 44.83 5.61
N LYS A 246 18.84 44.64 6.92
CA LYS A 246 19.92 44.52 7.90
C LYS A 246 20.32 43.05 8.06
N LEU A 247 21.61 42.78 7.94
CA LEU A 247 22.17 41.46 8.24
C LEU A 247 22.05 41.18 9.76
N LEU A 248 21.40 40.08 10.11
CA LEU A 248 21.21 39.63 11.50
C LEU A 248 22.23 38.55 11.88
N VAL A 249 22.39 37.54 11.03
CA VAL A 249 23.27 36.39 11.30
C VAL A 249 24.00 35.99 10.02
N ALA A 250 25.29 35.65 10.16
CA ALA A 250 26.04 34.94 9.14
C ALA A 250 26.50 33.58 9.70
N VAL A 251 26.34 32.53 8.90
CA VAL A 251 26.74 31.16 9.25
C VAL A 251 27.66 30.63 8.17
N LYS A 252 28.79 30.05 8.58
CA LYS A 252 29.72 29.36 7.70
C LYS A 252 30.23 28.11 8.40
N ASP A 253 30.32 27.00 7.66
CA ASP A 253 30.78 25.70 8.19
C ASP A 253 30.03 25.30 9.48
N ASP A 254 28.71 25.52 9.50
CA ASP A 254 27.81 25.28 10.63
C ASP A 254 28.09 26.10 11.91
N GLU A 255 28.85 27.20 11.84
CA GLU A 255 29.11 28.11 12.97
C GLU A 255 28.68 29.56 12.70
N LYS A 256 28.23 30.28 13.74
CA LYS A 256 27.95 31.73 13.65
C LYS A 256 29.27 32.50 13.53
N VAL A 257 29.39 33.31 12.49
CA VAL A 257 30.61 34.07 12.19
C VAL A 257 30.33 35.57 12.05
N ASN A 258 31.30 36.40 12.42
CA ASN A 258 31.23 37.85 12.21
C ASN A 258 31.79 38.27 10.83
N THR A 259 32.63 37.44 10.23
CA THR A 259 33.23 37.68 8.92
C THR A 259 33.35 36.36 8.18
N ALA A 260 32.92 36.31 6.92
CA ALA A 260 33.05 35.14 6.05
C ALA A 260 33.67 35.52 4.71
N SER A 261 34.44 34.60 4.14
CA SER A 261 34.94 34.64 2.75
C SER A 261 34.50 33.38 2.02
N GLY A 262 34.15 33.50 0.74
CA GLY A 262 33.55 32.39 -0.03
C GLY A 262 32.06 32.22 0.26
N GLU A 263 31.57 30.99 0.18
CA GLU A 263 30.15 30.66 0.42
C GLU A 263 29.80 30.71 1.91
N ALA A 264 28.68 31.34 2.24
CA ALA A 264 28.14 31.46 3.59
C ALA A 264 26.62 31.68 3.52
N GLN A 265 25.92 31.29 4.57
CA GLN A 265 24.49 31.55 4.74
C GLN A 265 24.29 32.86 5.50
N LEU A 266 23.45 33.74 4.96
CA LEU A 266 23.18 35.06 5.52
C LEU A 266 21.70 35.20 5.80
N ILE A 267 21.36 35.65 7.01
CA ILE A 267 19.98 35.84 7.46
C ILE A 267 19.79 37.32 7.76
N PHE A 268 18.77 37.89 7.14
CA PHE A 268 18.42 39.30 7.22
C PHE A 268 17.12 39.49 8.00
N ASP A 269 16.90 40.69 8.52
CA ASP A 269 15.65 41.06 9.20
C ASP A 269 14.45 41.05 8.27
N LYS A 270 14.68 41.35 6.99
CA LYS A 270 13.68 41.29 5.93
C LYS A 270 14.27 40.71 4.66
N THR A 271 13.48 39.95 3.91
CA THR A 271 13.94 39.36 2.65
C THR A 271 12.82 39.25 1.62
N PRO A 272 13.06 39.66 0.34
CA PRO A 272 12.20 39.33 -0.79
C PRO A 272 12.58 37.99 -1.46
N PHE A 273 13.65 37.33 -1.00
CA PHE A 273 14.14 36.09 -1.61
C PHE A 273 13.33 34.88 -1.14
N TYR A 274 12.62 34.24 -2.07
CA TYR A 274 11.96 32.97 -1.81
C TYR A 274 13.00 31.88 -1.51
N ALA A 275 12.75 31.09 -0.48
CA ALA A 275 13.54 29.89 -0.21
C ALA A 275 13.34 28.86 -1.34
N GLU A 276 14.43 28.23 -1.75
CA GLU A 276 14.39 27.09 -2.68
C GLU A 276 13.85 25.86 -1.94
N MET A 277 12.98 25.08 -2.59
CA MET A 277 12.39 23.83 -2.05
C MET A 277 13.26 22.62 -2.35
#